data_AF-A0A834L8Y9-F1
#
_entry.id   AF-A0A834L8Y9-F1
#
_cell.length_a   1.000
_cell.length_b   1.000
_cell.length_c   1.000
_cell.angle_alpha   90.00
_cell.angle_beta   90.00
_cell.angle_gamma   90.00
#
_symmetry.space_group_name_H-M   'P 1'
#
loop_
_entity.id
_entity.type
_entity.pdbx_description
1 polymer ?
#
loop_
_entity_poly.entity_id
_entity_poly.type
_entity_poly.pdbx_seq_one_letter_code
_entity_poly.pdbx_strand_id
1 'polypeptide(L)'
;MHLLFSLPPYNHTDCIVCTYIFHSTDMEVEVEVISSETIKPSSPTPPHLRHYHLSFLDQIAPPVFMPLLLFFPHSTATSTAATTTTSFTQLHKSNNLKTSLSQTLTKFYPLAGRLVNNLHIDCSDAGIPYTEAQAHCQLSDLISDPTSSGSNKFLPCELGDTGDIPMAVRVNFFECGGVVVSMAVSHKVADAFSSVFFVNSWAAAGRGRDFDVPDPRLDGAELFPPRDMGGFNPSTGMMKDPIVTNRFLCFSWEFITF
;
A
#
# COMPACT_ATOMS: atom_id res chain seq x y z
N MET A 1 0.31 7.90 23.29
CA MET A 1 -1.03 8.47 23.54
C MET A 1 -2.04 7.46 23.02
N HIS A 2 -2.56 6.60 23.89
CA HIS A 2 -3.49 5.53 23.55
C HIS A 2 -4.91 6.10 23.42
N LEU A 3 -5.55 5.90 22.28
CA LEU A 3 -7.00 6.09 22.13
C LEU A 3 -7.63 4.72 21.85
N LEU A 4 -8.32 4.22 22.87
CA LEU A 4 -9.23 3.08 22.83
C LEU A 4 -10.57 3.56 22.26
N PHE A 5 -11.06 2.91 21.21
CA PHE A 5 -12.48 2.95 20.84
C PHE A 5 -13.02 1.51 20.89
N SER A 6 -13.98 1.25 21.78
CA SER A 6 -14.81 0.05 21.75
C SER A 6 -15.86 0.18 20.65
N LEU A 7 -16.16 -0.91 19.93
CA LEU A 7 -17.29 -0.98 18.99
C LEU A 7 -18.09 -2.30 19.11
N PRO A 8 -19.40 -2.28 18.77
CA PRO A 8 -20.37 -3.37 18.90
C PRO A 8 -20.40 -4.29 17.64
N PRO A 9 -21.30 -5.29 17.48
CA PRO A 9 -21.05 -6.45 16.62
C PRO A 9 -21.36 -6.28 15.13
N TYR A 10 -20.76 -7.22 14.41
CA TYR A 10 -20.44 -7.42 12.98
C TYR A 10 -21.60 -7.35 11.96
N ASN A 11 -21.32 -6.83 10.75
CA ASN A 11 -22.10 -7.08 9.52
C ASN A 11 -21.16 -7.19 8.28
N HIS A 12 -21.60 -7.92 7.26
CA HIS A 12 -20.79 -8.76 6.37
C HIS A 12 -20.16 -8.13 5.09
N THR A 13 -19.85 -6.82 5.04
CA THR A 13 -19.39 -6.17 3.78
C THR A 13 -18.14 -5.28 3.86
N ASP A 14 -17.33 -5.36 4.92
CA ASP A 14 -16.31 -4.34 5.18
C ASP A 14 -14.89 -4.73 4.76
N CYS A 15 -14.15 -3.76 4.20
CA CYS A 15 -12.71 -3.83 4.00
C CYS A 15 -11.99 -3.70 5.34
N ILE A 16 -11.10 -4.65 5.64
CA ILE A 16 -10.31 -4.62 6.85
C ILE A 16 -8.96 -3.98 6.54
N VAL A 17 -8.73 -2.78 7.07
CA VAL A 17 -7.43 -2.11 7.03
C VAL A 17 -6.61 -2.62 8.22
N CYS A 18 -5.41 -3.14 7.96
CA CYS A 18 -4.47 -3.53 9.01
C CYS A 18 -3.05 -3.04 8.72
N THR A 19 -2.41 -2.52 9.75
CA THR A 19 -0.96 -2.29 9.81
C THR A 19 -0.36 -3.44 10.63
N TYR A 20 0.63 -4.17 10.11
CA TYR A 20 1.20 -5.37 10.76
C TYR A 20 2.73 -5.36 10.79
N ILE A 21 3.30 -5.84 11.90
CA ILE A 21 4.54 -6.65 12.03
C ILE A 21 4.48 -7.46 13.37
N PHE A 22 4.44 -8.79 13.30
CA PHE A 22 4.78 -9.71 14.41
C PHE A 22 5.31 -11.05 13.87
N HIS A 23 6.06 -11.77 14.69
CA HIS A 23 6.55 -13.13 14.44
C HIS A 23 6.22 -14.03 15.64
N SER A 24 5.49 -15.13 15.44
CA SER A 24 5.68 -16.43 16.11
C SER A 24 4.68 -17.47 15.61
N THR A 25 5.17 -18.70 15.40
CA THR A 25 4.56 -19.91 14.82
C THR A 25 4.15 -19.80 13.35
N ASP A 26 4.89 -20.54 12.51
CA ASP A 26 4.72 -20.62 11.07
C ASP A 26 3.46 -21.36 10.70
N MET A 27 2.48 -20.62 10.19
CA MET A 27 1.58 -21.18 9.20
C MET A 27 2.36 -21.21 7.89
N GLU A 28 2.67 -22.41 7.37
CA GLU A 28 3.27 -22.57 6.04
C GLU A 28 2.26 -22.18 4.97
N VAL A 29 2.11 -20.87 4.74
CA VAL A 29 1.38 -20.38 3.56
C VAL A 29 2.31 -20.42 2.36
N GLU A 30 1.94 -21.20 1.36
CA GLU A 30 2.57 -21.20 0.05
C GLU A 30 2.03 -20.03 -0.79
N VAL A 31 2.93 -19.16 -1.24
CA VAL A 31 2.61 -17.99 -2.07
C VAL A 31 3.49 -18.03 -3.31
N GLU A 32 2.87 -18.17 -4.49
CA GLU A 32 3.55 -18.21 -5.78
C GLU A 32 3.41 -16.84 -6.48
N VAL A 33 4.51 -16.26 -6.96
CA VAL A 33 4.45 -15.04 -7.78
C VAL A 33 3.96 -15.39 -9.19
N ILE A 34 2.85 -14.79 -9.59
CA ILE A 34 2.23 -14.96 -10.91
C ILE A 34 2.86 -13.98 -11.92
N SER A 35 3.00 -12.72 -11.52
CA SER A 35 3.47 -11.65 -12.40
C SER A 35 4.20 -10.57 -11.61
N SER A 36 5.15 -9.90 -12.27
CA SER A 36 5.82 -8.72 -11.73
C SER A 36 6.01 -7.71 -12.86
N GLU A 37 5.63 -6.47 -12.60
CA GLU A 37 5.67 -5.40 -13.58
C GLU A 37 5.93 -4.05 -12.91
N THR A 38 6.11 -3.02 -13.72
CA THR A 38 6.31 -1.64 -13.26
C THR A 38 5.14 -0.80 -13.73
N ILE A 39 4.34 -0.28 -12.78
CA ILE A 39 3.18 0.55 -13.09
C ILE A 39 3.62 2.02 -13.10
N LYS A 40 3.32 2.70 -14.21
CA LYS A 40 3.64 4.11 -14.43
C LYS A 40 2.37 4.97 -14.33
N PRO A 41 2.51 6.28 -14.10
CA PRO A 41 1.40 7.23 -14.25
C PRO A 41 0.73 7.09 -15.63
N SER A 42 -0.60 7.24 -15.67
CA SER A 42 -1.37 7.14 -16.92
C SER A 42 -1.12 8.31 -17.87
N SER A 43 -0.67 9.45 -17.34
CA SER A 43 -0.20 10.58 -18.13
C SER A 43 1.18 11.05 -17.62
N PRO A 44 2.07 11.50 -18.53
CA PRO A 44 3.42 11.93 -18.15
C PRO A 44 3.42 13.08 -17.15
N THR A 45 4.36 13.04 -16.20
CA THR A 45 4.59 14.14 -15.26
C THR A 45 5.05 15.39 -16.03
N PRO A 46 4.37 16.55 -15.88
CA PRO A 46 4.77 17.79 -16.52
C PRO A 46 6.21 18.21 -16.15
N PRO A 47 6.99 18.83 -17.07
CA PRO A 47 8.38 19.20 -16.80
C PRO A 47 8.60 20.09 -15.58
N HIS A 48 7.64 20.96 -15.25
CA HIS A 48 7.74 21.84 -14.07
C HIS A 48 7.52 21.11 -12.74
N LEU A 49 6.99 19.88 -12.77
CA LEU A 49 6.80 19.00 -11.61
C LEU A 49 7.89 17.93 -11.52
N ARG A 50 8.95 18.03 -12.31
CA ARG A 50 10.01 17.01 -12.41
C ARG A 50 10.73 16.75 -11.08
N HIS A 51 10.82 17.75 -10.22
CA HIS A 51 11.48 17.63 -8.93
C HIS A 51 10.50 17.97 -7.80
N TYR A 52 10.07 16.94 -7.07
CA TYR A 52 9.31 17.13 -5.84
C TYR A 52 10.27 17.25 -4.67
N HIS A 53 10.39 18.45 -4.10
CA HIS A 53 11.27 18.69 -2.96
C HIS A 53 10.69 18.08 -1.68
N LEU A 54 11.52 17.36 -0.94
CA LEU A 54 11.14 16.89 0.39
C LEU A 54 11.04 18.09 1.34
N SER A 55 10.05 18.07 2.22
CA SER A 55 9.98 19.02 3.32
C SER A 55 11.00 18.70 4.42
N PHE A 56 11.23 19.63 5.34
CA PHE A 56 12.06 19.34 6.51
C PHE A 56 11.55 18.15 7.33
N LEU A 57 10.22 17.97 7.42
CA LEU A 57 9.61 16.84 8.12
C LEU A 57 9.92 15.51 7.42
N ASP A 58 9.84 15.52 6.09
CA ASP A 58 10.19 14.38 5.25
C ASP A 58 11.68 14.04 5.40
N GLN A 59 12.57 15.04 5.44
CA GLN A 59 14.02 14.85 5.58
C GLN A 59 14.43 14.17 6.89
N ILE A 60 13.72 14.43 7.98
CA ILE A 60 13.97 13.80 9.30
C ILE A 60 13.24 12.48 9.50
N ALA A 61 12.29 12.13 8.62
CA ALA A 61 11.58 10.87 8.71
C ALA A 61 12.53 9.66 8.53
N PRO A 62 12.27 8.51 9.19
CA PRO A 62 13.09 7.32 9.06
C PRO A 62 13.05 6.76 7.62
N PRO A 63 14.16 6.22 7.08
CA PRO A 63 14.20 5.63 5.74
C PRO A 63 13.68 4.18 5.78
N VAL A 64 12.40 4.01 6.13
CA VAL A 64 11.72 2.71 6.21
C VAL A 64 10.47 2.70 5.38
N PHE A 65 10.09 1.51 4.91
CA PHE A 65 8.75 1.29 4.39
C PHE A 65 7.76 1.20 5.54
N MET A 66 6.64 1.89 5.39
CA MET A 66 5.42 1.69 6.17
C MET A 66 4.54 0.68 5.42
N PRO A 67 4.46 -0.58 5.90
CA PRO A 67 3.59 -1.57 5.28
C PRO A 67 2.12 -1.31 5.64
N LEU A 68 1.25 -1.48 4.65
CA LEU A 68 -0.20 -1.51 4.83
C LEU A 68 -0.78 -2.71 4.09
N LEU A 69 -1.64 -3.47 4.76
CA LEU A 69 -2.35 -4.61 4.17
C LEU A 69 -3.86 -4.38 4.25
N LEU A 70 -4.53 -4.61 3.13
CA LEU A 70 -5.98 -4.49 2.96
C LEU A 70 -6.53 -5.85 2.58
N PHE A 71 -7.47 -6.35 3.39
CA PHE A 71 -8.05 -7.69 3.22
C PHE A 71 -9.46 -7.55 2.66
N PHE A 72 -9.70 -8.19 1.52
CA PHE A 72 -10.97 -8.18 0.80
C PHE A 72 -11.53 -9.61 0.71
N PRO A 73 -12.50 -9.97 1.55
CA PRO A 73 -13.23 -11.22 1.43
C PRO A 73 -13.89 -11.37 0.06
N HIS A 74 -14.09 -12.61 -0.37
CA HIS A 74 -14.87 -12.87 -1.57
C HIS A 74 -16.34 -12.51 -1.32
N SER A 75 -16.89 -11.59 -2.12
CA SER A 75 -18.32 -11.28 -2.10
C SER A 75 -19.09 -12.37 -2.85
N THR A 76 -19.91 -13.14 -2.14
CA THR A 76 -20.78 -14.18 -2.72
C THR A 76 -22.05 -13.62 -3.37
N ALA A 77 -22.18 -12.30 -3.48
CA ALA A 77 -23.31 -11.66 -4.13
C ALA A 77 -23.16 -11.78 -5.66
N THR A 78 -23.75 -12.84 -6.21
CA THR A 78 -24.08 -13.14 -7.62
C THR A 78 -23.23 -14.20 -8.34
N SER A 79 -23.93 -15.30 -8.65
CA SER A 79 -23.74 -16.27 -9.74
C SER A 79 -22.99 -17.57 -9.48
N THR A 80 -23.82 -18.62 -9.33
CA THR A 80 -23.59 -20.03 -9.64
C THR A 80 -23.03 -20.24 -11.05
N ALA A 81 -21.70 -20.34 -11.21
CA ALA A 81 -20.99 -21.04 -12.29
C ALA A 81 -19.48 -21.10 -11.95
N ALA A 82 -19.01 -22.20 -11.36
CA ALA A 82 -17.91 -22.18 -10.39
C ALA A 82 -16.48 -22.50 -10.91
N THR A 83 -16.12 -22.25 -12.18
CA THR A 83 -14.72 -22.50 -12.59
C THR A 83 -14.21 -21.59 -13.71
N THR A 84 -14.95 -21.39 -14.79
CA THR A 84 -14.56 -20.43 -15.85
C THR A 84 -14.74 -18.96 -15.44
N THR A 85 -15.64 -18.71 -14.48
CA THR A 85 -15.93 -17.37 -13.94
C THR A 85 -14.81 -16.85 -13.05
N THR A 86 -14.08 -17.73 -12.35
CA THR A 86 -13.06 -17.33 -11.37
C THR A 86 -11.84 -16.71 -12.04
N SER A 87 -11.32 -17.31 -13.11
CA SER A 87 -10.19 -16.74 -13.85
C SER A 87 -10.55 -15.43 -14.55
N PHE A 88 -11.75 -15.35 -15.13
CA PHE A 88 -12.26 -14.13 -15.75
C PHE A 88 -12.45 -12.99 -14.73
N THR A 89 -12.97 -13.29 -13.54
CA THR A 89 -13.13 -12.30 -12.46
C THR A 89 -11.79 -11.86 -11.86
N GLN A 90 -10.82 -12.77 -11.72
CA GLN A 90 -9.47 -12.41 -11.28
C GLN A 90 -8.76 -11.51 -12.30
N LEU A 91 -8.82 -11.84 -13.59
CA LEU A 91 -8.25 -11.01 -14.65
C LEU A 91 -8.90 -9.62 -14.68
N HIS A 92 -10.22 -9.54 -14.50
CA HIS A 92 -10.92 -8.27 -14.42
C HIS A 92 -10.49 -7.43 -13.21
N LYS A 93 -10.38 -8.05 -12.01
CA LYS A 93 -9.87 -7.38 -10.79
C LYS A 93 -8.43 -6.89 -10.99
N SER A 94 -7.56 -7.74 -11.53
CA SER A 94 -6.17 -7.42 -11.86
C SER A 94 -6.08 -6.19 -12.78
N ASN A 95 -6.80 -6.21 -13.91
CA ASN A 95 -6.81 -5.10 -14.85
C ASN A 95 -7.38 -3.82 -14.22
N ASN A 96 -8.43 -3.91 -13.40
CA ASN A 96 -8.99 -2.75 -12.71
C ASN A 96 -7.99 -2.14 -11.74
N LEU A 97 -7.33 -2.97 -10.92
CA LEU A 97 -6.31 -2.53 -9.95
C LEU A 97 -5.15 -1.83 -10.65
N LYS A 98 -4.60 -2.41 -11.73
CA LYS A 98 -3.49 -1.83 -12.49
C LYS A 98 -3.86 -0.50 -13.16
N THR A 99 -5.03 -0.46 -13.81
CA THR A 99 -5.51 0.72 -14.53
C THR A 99 -5.77 1.88 -13.58
N SER A 100 -6.51 1.62 -12.50
CA SER A 100 -6.81 2.64 -11.47
C SER A 100 -5.56 3.09 -10.72
N LEU A 101 -4.59 2.20 -10.50
CA LEU A 101 -3.31 2.56 -9.90
C LEU A 101 -2.52 3.51 -10.80
N SER A 102 -2.44 3.20 -12.09
CA SER A 102 -1.81 4.07 -13.10
C SER A 102 -2.49 5.45 -13.15
N GLN A 103 -3.81 5.51 -13.11
CA GLN A 103 -4.57 6.77 -13.05
C GLN A 103 -4.30 7.55 -11.76
N THR A 104 -4.24 6.87 -10.63
CA THR A 104 -3.98 7.51 -9.33
C THR A 104 -2.56 8.06 -9.26
N LEU A 105 -1.58 7.34 -9.80
CA LEU A 105 -0.18 7.78 -9.87
C LEU A 105 0.01 9.07 -10.70
N THR A 106 -0.91 9.42 -11.59
CA THR A 106 -0.89 10.74 -12.25
C THR A 106 -1.05 11.88 -11.26
N LYS A 107 -1.96 11.75 -10.28
CA LYS A 107 -2.16 12.76 -9.22
C LYS A 107 -1.07 12.67 -8.15
N PHE A 108 -0.62 11.45 -7.86
CA PHE A 108 0.42 11.14 -6.88
C PHE A 108 1.77 10.86 -7.55
N TYR A 109 2.13 11.69 -8.53
CA TYR A 109 3.30 11.49 -9.38
C TYR A 109 4.65 11.30 -8.64
N PRO A 110 4.90 11.89 -7.45
CA PRO A 110 6.15 11.63 -6.74
C PRO A 110 6.31 10.14 -6.36
N LEU A 111 5.22 9.40 -6.15
CA LEU A 111 5.31 7.99 -5.78
C LEU A 111 5.91 7.12 -6.90
N ALA A 112 5.81 7.55 -8.16
CA ALA A 112 6.39 6.89 -9.33
C ALA A 112 7.81 7.36 -9.67
N GLY A 113 8.39 8.26 -8.87
CA GLY A 113 9.75 8.78 -9.05
C GLY A 113 10.82 7.98 -8.31
N ARG A 114 12.00 8.59 -8.13
CA ARG A 114 13.11 8.04 -7.33
C ARG A 114 13.63 9.04 -6.31
N LEU A 115 13.87 8.58 -5.08
CA LEU A 115 14.43 9.40 -4.01
C LEU A 115 15.91 9.70 -4.28
N VAL A 116 16.26 10.99 -4.32
CA VAL A 116 17.62 11.46 -4.57
C VAL A 116 18.16 12.17 -3.33
N ASN A 117 19.18 11.56 -2.72
CA ASN A 117 20.00 12.14 -1.64
C ASN A 117 19.21 12.65 -0.41
N ASN A 118 18.01 12.12 -0.12
CA ASN A 118 17.14 12.64 0.94
C ASN A 118 16.79 14.14 0.77
N LEU A 119 16.77 14.64 -0.47
CA LEU A 119 16.49 16.06 -0.78
C LEU A 119 15.22 16.23 -1.61
N HIS A 120 15.04 15.38 -2.61
CA HIS A 120 13.89 15.46 -3.51
C HIS A 120 13.62 14.10 -4.15
N ILE A 121 12.45 14.00 -4.78
CA ILE A 121 12.11 12.90 -5.67
C ILE A 121 12.29 13.35 -7.12
N ASP A 122 13.11 12.63 -7.88
CA ASP A 122 13.16 12.75 -9.34
C ASP A 122 11.90 12.09 -9.93
N CYS A 123 10.94 12.90 -10.32
CA CYS A 123 9.63 12.48 -10.83
C CYS A 123 9.75 12.11 -12.31
N SER A 124 10.48 11.02 -12.56
CA SER A 124 10.87 10.57 -13.88
C SER A 124 9.93 9.59 -14.55
N ASP A 125 8.79 9.33 -13.94
CA ASP A 125 7.83 8.29 -14.32
C ASP A 125 8.52 6.92 -14.48
N ALA A 126 9.51 6.66 -13.62
CA ALA A 126 10.18 5.37 -13.55
C ALA A 126 9.18 4.26 -13.13
N GLY A 127 8.11 4.62 -12.41
CA GLY A 127 7.03 3.74 -12.01
C GLY A 127 7.33 2.99 -10.71
N ILE A 128 6.34 2.25 -10.23
CA ILE A 128 6.41 1.49 -8.99
C ILE A 128 6.43 -0.02 -9.27
N PRO A 129 7.17 -0.81 -8.47
CA PRO A 129 7.06 -2.26 -8.51
C PRO A 129 5.63 -2.70 -8.15
N TYR A 130 5.04 -3.54 -9.00
CA TYR A 130 3.74 -4.16 -8.81
C TYR A 130 3.86 -5.65 -9.03
N THR A 131 3.45 -6.46 -8.06
CA THR A 131 3.55 -7.92 -8.12
C THR A 131 2.20 -8.56 -7.83
N GLU A 132 1.82 -9.56 -8.63
CA GLU A 132 0.65 -10.40 -8.35
C GLU A 132 1.11 -11.79 -7.92
N ALA A 133 0.43 -12.35 -6.93
CA ALA A 133 0.74 -13.67 -6.39
C ALA A 133 -0.52 -14.48 -6.12
N GLN A 134 -0.39 -15.81 -6.19
CA GLN A 134 -1.41 -16.77 -5.78
C GLN A 134 -1.05 -17.29 -4.38
N ALA A 135 -1.97 -17.19 -3.44
CA ALA A 135 -1.86 -17.81 -2.12
C ALA A 135 -2.68 -19.10 -2.11
N HIS A 136 -2.04 -20.21 -1.75
CA HIS A 136 -2.65 -21.54 -1.65
C HIS A 136 -3.25 -21.78 -0.27
N CYS A 137 -4.10 -20.85 0.17
CA CYS A 137 -4.84 -20.93 1.43
C CYS A 137 -6.15 -20.13 1.35
N GLN A 138 -6.99 -20.27 2.36
CA GLN A 138 -8.20 -19.47 2.49
C GLN A 138 -7.89 -18.16 3.23
N LEU A 139 -8.45 -17.05 2.75
CA LEU A 139 -8.31 -15.76 3.42
C LEU A 139 -8.87 -15.77 4.87
N SER A 140 -9.89 -16.59 5.12
CA SER A 140 -10.47 -16.77 6.47
C SER A 140 -9.45 -17.27 7.47
N ASP A 141 -8.54 -18.14 7.06
CA ASP A 141 -7.56 -18.78 7.94
C ASP A 141 -6.56 -17.73 8.44
N LEU A 142 -6.17 -16.83 7.54
CA LEU A 142 -5.29 -15.70 7.83
C LEU A 142 -5.96 -14.64 8.73
N ILE A 143 -7.27 -14.40 8.58
CA ILE A 143 -8.00 -13.42 9.41
C ILE A 143 -8.24 -13.98 10.81
N SER A 144 -8.49 -15.28 10.93
CA SER A 144 -8.89 -15.97 12.17
C SER A 144 -7.73 -16.19 13.13
N ASP A 145 -6.50 -16.33 12.61
CA ASP A 145 -5.28 -16.39 13.42
C ASP A 145 -4.33 -15.22 13.06
N PRO A 146 -4.48 -14.07 13.74
CA PRO A 146 -3.64 -12.90 13.50
C PRO A 146 -2.20 -13.07 14.03
N THR A 147 -1.92 -14.12 14.80
CA THR A 147 -0.61 -14.38 15.40
C THR A 147 0.30 -15.20 14.49
N SER A 148 -0.27 -15.90 13.50
CA SER A 148 0.49 -16.65 12.51
C SER A 148 1.42 -15.74 11.66
N SER A 149 2.70 -16.07 11.61
CA SER A 149 3.78 -15.31 10.94
C SER A 149 3.66 -15.19 9.40
N GLY A 150 2.59 -15.74 8.80
CA GLY A 150 2.40 -15.80 7.34
C GLY A 150 2.17 -14.45 6.66
N SER A 151 1.80 -13.40 7.42
CA SER A 151 1.43 -12.10 6.84
C SER A 151 2.57 -11.38 6.11
N ASN A 152 3.82 -11.58 6.56
CA ASN A 152 5.00 -11.00 5.90
C ASN A 152 5.18 -11.50 4.46
N LYS A 153 4.70 -12.71 4.13
CA LYS A 153 4.78 -13.28 2.77
C LYS A 153 3.92 -12.51 1.77
N PHE A 154 2.95 -11.73 2.23
CA PHE A 154 2.07 -10.93 1.37
C PHE A 154 2.61 -9.52 1.13
N LEU A 155 3.74 -9.13 1.72
CA LEU A 155 4.33 -7.81 1.54
C LEU A 155 5.05 -7.68 0.18
N PRO A 156 5.13 -6.46 -0.39
CA PRO A 156 5.78 -6.25 -1.69
C PRO A 156 7.29 -6.48 -1.66
N CYS A 157 7.94 -6.24 -0.52
CA CYS A 157 9.38 -6.30 -0.34
C CYS A 157 9.72 -6.82 1.06
N GLU A 158 10.91 -7.39 1.22
CA GLU A 158 11.48 -7.57 2.56
C GLU A 158 11.58 -6.18 3.21
N LEU A 159 11.11 -6.07 4.46
CA LEU A 159 11.10 -4.82 5.22
C LEU A 159 12.54 -4.43 5.59
N GLY A 160 13.30 -3.89 4.63
CA GLY A 160 14.70 -3.53 4.81
C GLY A 160 15.24 -2.69 3.65
N ASP A 161 15.68 -1.48 4.00
CA ASP A 161 16.19 -0.36 3.16
C ASP A 161 15.28 0.02 1.97
N THR A 162 14.63 1.19 2.04
CA THR A 162 13.73 1.69 0.99
C THR A 162 14.43 1.95 -0.35
N GLY A 163 15.77 1.90 -0.36
CA GLY A 163 16.56 2.33 -1.49
C GLY A 163 16.11 3.71 -1.94
N ASP A 164 15.93 3.85 -3.26
CA ASP A 164 15.38 5.05 -3.88
C ASP A 164 13.88 4.91 -4.27
N ILE A 165 13.21 3.82 -3.89
CA ILE A 165 11.84 3.52 -4.33
C ILE A 165 10.81 4.11 -3.33
N PRO A 166 9.93 5.02 -3.77
CA PRO A 166 8.94 5.62 -2.87
C PRO A 166 7.81 4.68 -2.47
N MET A 167 7.39 3.78 -3.35
CA MET A 167 6.26 2.87 -3.11
C MET A 167 6.42 1.56 -3.90
N ALA A 168 5.95 0.47 -3.32
CA ALA A 168 5.72 -0.81 -3.99
C ALA A 168 4.34 -1.38 -3.60
N VAL A 169 3.74 -2.15 -4.51
CA VAL A 169 2.42 -2.78 -4.32
C VAL A 169 2.50 -4.28 -4.63
N ARG A 170 1.78 -5.08 -3.85
CA ARG A 170 1.56 -6.50 -4.14
C ARG A 170 0.09 -6.86 -3.97
N VAL A 171 -0.41 -7.68 -4.87
CA VAL A 171 -1.78 -8.21 -4.83
C VAL A 171 -1.70 -9.72 -4.73
N ASN A 172 -2.32 -10.28 -3.71
CA ASN A 172 -2.33 -11.71 -3.44
C ASN A 172 -3.77 -12.21 -3.60
N PHE A 173 -3.98 -13.11 -4.56
CA PHE A 173 -5.25 -13.78 -4.82
C PHE A 173 -5.31 -15.09 -4.05
N PHE A 174 -6.43 -15.36 -3.39
CA PHE A 174 -6.64 -16.55 -2.56
C PHE A 174 -7.56 -17.55 -3.28
N GLU A 175 -7.48 -18.84 -2.90
CA GLU A 175 -8.31 -19.89 -3.49
C GLU A 175 -9.82 -19.64 -3.29
N CYS A 176 -10.20 -19.02 -2.17
CA CYS A 176 -11.58 -18.61 -1.90
C CYS A 176 -12.06 -17.42 -2.76
N GLY A 177 -11.22 -16.85 -3.63
CA GLY A 177 -11.52 -15.66 -4.43
C GLY A 177 -11.41 -14.35 -3.65
N GLY A 178 -10.91 -14.41 -2.41
CA GLY A 178 -10.50 -13.26 -1.60
C GLY A 178 -9.20 -12.64 -2.12
N VAL A 179 -8.94 -11.40 -1.75
CA VAL A 179 -7.77 -10.64 -2.20
C VAL A 179 -7.12 -9.93 -1.02
N VAL A 180 -5.79 -9.96 -0.96
CA VAL A 180 -5.01 -9.08 -0.09
C VAL A 180 -4.21 -8.13 -0.96
N VAL A 181 -4.50 -6.84 -0.84
CA VAL A 181 -3.70 -5.77 -1.45
C VAL A 181 -2.76 -5.24 -0.38
N SER A 182 -1.46 -5.33 -0.61
CA SER A 182 -0.45 -4.76 0.27
C SER A 182 0.32 -3.66 -0.44
N MET A 183 0.74 -2.68 0.35
CA MET A 183 1.61 -1.61 -0.11
C MET A 183 2.71 -1.36 0.91
N ALA A 184 3.85 -0.95 0.41
CA ALA A 184 4.98 -0.49 1.18
C ALA A 184 5.28 0.93 0.71
N VAL A 185 5.07 1.92 1.59
CA VAL A 185 5.27 3.34 1.26
C VAL A 185 6.42 3.89 2.08
N SER A 186 7.40 4.52 1.45
CA SER A 186 8.55 5.07 2.16
C SER A 186 8.07 6.18 3.10
N HIS A 187 8.46 6.11 4.37
CA HIS A 187 8.13 7.13 5.36
C HIS A 187 8.77 8.50 5.01
N LYS A 188 9.71 8.52 4.06
CA LYS A 188 10.31 9.73 3.48
C LYS A 188 9.37 10.54 2.61
N VAL A 189 8.27 9.95 2.12
CA VAL A 189 7.36 10.61 1.17
C VAL A 189 5.91 10.67 1.63
N ALA A 190 5.57 9.91 2.66
CA ALA A 190 4.21 9.85 3.19
C ALA A 190 4.24 9.54 4.68
N ASP A 191 3.25 10.06 5.40
CA ASP A 191 2.84 9.58 6.71
C ASP A 191 1.64 8.61 6.58
N ALA A 192 1.12 8.13 7.71
CA ALA A 192 -0.02 7.22 7.73
C ALA A 192 -1.27 7.85 7.09
N PHE A 193 -1.52 9.15 7.31
CA PHE A 193 -2.67 9.85 6.76
C PHE A 193 -2.58 9.93 5.24
N SER A 194 -1.42 10.32 4.72
CA SER A 194 -1.12 10.41 3.29
C SER A 194 -1.26 9.05 2.60
N SER A 195 -0.85 7.97 3.28
CA SER A 195 -1.00 6.60 2.79
C SER A 195 -2.47 6.18 2.68
N VAL A 196 -3.30 6.48 3.69
CA VAL A 196 -4.75 6.22 3.64
C VAL A 196 -5.44 7.09 2.58
N PHE A 197 -5.02 8.35 2.43
CA PHE A 197 -5.53 9.24 1.41
C PHE A 197 -5.25 8.72 -0.01
N PHE A 198 -4.05 8.18 -0.24
CA PHE A 198 -3.71 7.49 -1.48
C PHE A 198 -4.61 6.28 -1.73
N VAL A 199 -4.82 5.41 -0.73
CA VAL A 199 -5.70 4.24 -0.84
C VAL A 199 -7.12 4.65 -1.21
N ASN A 200 -7.67 5.69 -0.56
CA ASN A 200 -9.01 6.19 -0.86
C ASN A 200 -9.11 6.74 -2.28
N SER A 201 -8.09 7.49 -2.72
CA SER A 201 -8.01 8.01 -4.10
C SER A 201 -7.95 6.87 -5.11
N TRP A 202 -7.14 5.85 -4.82
CA TRP A 202 -7.00 4.67 -5.66
C TRP A 202 -8.29 3.87 -5.77
N ALA A 203 -8.96 3.63 -4.64
CA ALA A 203 -10.25 2.95 -4.60
C ALA A 203 -11.33 3.75 -5.34
N ALA A 204 -11.34 5.08 -5.22
CA ALA A 204 -12.25 5.94 -5.97
C ALA A 204 -12.01 5.85 -7.49
N ALA A 205 -10.76 5.87 -7.93
CA ALA A 205 -10.39 5.65 -9.33
C ALA A 205 -10.82 4.26 -9.83
N GLY A 206 -10.63 3.20 -9.03
CA GLY A 206 -11.09 1.84 -9.35
C GLY A 206 -12.60 1.71 -9.53
N ARG A 207 -13.38 2.61 -8.93
CA ARG A 207 -14.84 2.69 -9.08
C ARG A 207 -15.30 3.66 -10.19
N GLY A 208 -14.37 4.30 -10.90
CA GLY A 208 -14.68 5.36 -11.87
C GLY A 208 -15.26 6.62 -11.22
N ARG A 209 -14.87 6.90 -9.96
CA ARG A 209 -15.31 8.05 -9.16
C ARG A 209 -14.13 8.91 -8.70
N ASP A 210 -13.12 9.04 -9.56
CA ASP A 210 -11.89 9.80 -9.31
C ASP A 210 -12.12 11.30 -9.04
N PHE A 211 -13.29 11.82 -9.42
CA PHE A 211 -13.73 13.19 -9.12
C PHE A 211 -14.24 13.39 -7.69
N ASP A 212 -14.55 12.32 -6.95
CA ASP A 212 -15.10 12.40 -5.60
C ASP A 212 -14.03 12.70 -4.53
N VAL A 213 -12.75 12.53 -4.88
CA VAL A 213 -11.61 12.75 -3.97
C VAL A 213 -10.85 13.99 -4.39
N PRO A 214 -10.58 14.94 -3.48
CA PRO A 214 -9.75 16.10 -3.76
C PRO A 214 -8.35 15.71 -4.28
N ASP A 215 -7.71 16.60 -5.04
CA ASP A 215 -6.33 16.37 -5.46
C ASP A 215 -5.37 16.45 -4.26
N PRO A 216 -4.28 15.65 -4.25
CA PRO A 216 -3.29 15.68 -3.18
C PRO A 216 -2.59 17.04 -3.13
N ARG A 217 -2.42 17.57 -1.90
CA ARG A 217 -1.57 18.74 -1.68
C ARG A 217 -0.12 18.29 -1.53
N LEU A 218 0.73 18.79 -2.44
CA LEU A 218 2.15 18.45 -2.54
C LEU A 218 3.02 19.70 -2.30
N ASP A 219 2.64 20.51 -1.32
CA ASP A 219 3.27 21.80 -0.97
C ASP A 219 4.02 21.75 0.38
N GLY A 220 4.36 20.54 0.85
CA GLY A 220 5.04 20.32 2.12
C GLY A 220 6.36 21.10 2.25
N ALA A 221 7.15 21.17 1.16
CA ALA A 221 8.39 21.94 1.13
C ALA A 221 8.19 23.46 1.16
N GLU A 222 7.03 23.97 0.75
CA GLU A 222 6.72 25.40 0.89
C GLU A 222 6.38 25.75 2.34
N LEU A 223 5.63 24.87 3.01
CA LEU A 223 5.24 25.04 4.41
C LEU A 223 6.39 24.77 5.39
N PHE A 224 7.22 23.78 5.08
CA PHE A 224 8.37 23.37 5.88
C PHE A 224 9.61 23.23 4.97
N PRO A 225 10.30 24.36 4.68
CA PRO A 225 11.42 24.38 3.75
C PRO A 225 12.53 23.38 4.11
N PRO A 226 13.08 22.64 3.12
CA PRO A 226 14.17 21.71 3.34
C PRO A 226 15.39 22.42 3.91
N ARG A 227 16.16 21.72 4.73
CA ARG A 227 17.42 22.19 5.31
C ARG A 227 18.59 21.38 4.79
N ASP A 228 19.77 22.00 4.83
CA ASP A 228 21.02 21.25 4.71
C ASP A 228 21.18 20.39 5.98
N MET A 229 21.17 19.08 5.78
CA MET A 229 21.23 18.07 6.84
C MET A 229 22.61 17.39 6.87
N GLY A 230 23.68 18.08 6.43
CA GLY A 230 25.04 17.56 6.47
C GLY A 230 25.39 16.89 7.80
N GLY A 231 25.72 15.59 7.73
CA GLY A 231 26.08 14.77 8.90
C GLY A 231 24.91 14.17 9.68
N PHE A 232 23.66 14.52 9.38
CA PHE A 232 22.49 13.85 9.95
C PHE A 232 22.23 12.53 9.22
N ASN A 233 22.25 11.44 9.97
CA ASN A 233 21.85 10.13 9.48
C ASN A 233 20.45 9.80 10.05
N PRO A 234 19.39 9.76 9.22
CA PRO A 234 18.02 9.48 9.68
C PRO A 234 17.85 8.05 10.20
N SER A 235 18.83 7.17 10.00
CA SER A 235 18.88 5.83 10.58
C SER A 235 19.52 5.79 11.97
N THR A 236 20.04 6.92 12.49
CA THR A 236 20.70 6.97 13.80
C THR A 236 19.70 6.66 14.92
N GLY A 237 19.99 5.64 15.74
CA GLY A 237 19.11 5.21 16.82
C GLY A 237 17.98 4.25 16.40
N MET A 238 17.89 3.90 15.11
CA MET A 238 17.03 2.80 14.69
C MET A 238 17.61 1.47 15.18
N MET A 239 16.98 0.88 16.19
CA MET A 239 17.27 -0.49 16.59
C MET A 239 16.68 -1.43 15.55
N LYS A 240 17.49 -2.37 15.04
CA LYS A 240 17.02 -3.48 14.18
C LYS A 240 16.38 -4.61 15.00
N ASP A 241 16.16 -4.36 16.28
CA ASP A 241 15.46 -5.29 17.14
C ASP A 241 14.06 -5.57 16.57
N PRO A 242 13.52 -6.78 16.77
CA PRO A 242 12.21 -7.13 16.25
C PRO A 242 11.15 -6.15 16.78
N ILE A 243 10.61 -5.33 15.87
CA ILE A 243 9.56 -4.37 16.18
C ILE A 243 8.26 -5.14 16.45
N VAL A 244 7.74 -4.97 17.66
CA VAL A 244 6.45 -5.47 18.13
C VAL A 244 5.37 -4.50 17.63
N THR A 245 4.61 -4.84 16.58
CA THR A 245 3.58 -3.96 16.01
C THR A 245 2.18 -4.44 16.36
N ASN A 246 1.47 -3.68 17.20
CA ASN A 246 0.08 -3.95 17.54
C ASN A 246 -0.84 -3.81 16.31
N ARG A 247 -1.73 -4.78 16.12
CA ARG A 247 -2.79 -4.73 15.10
C ARG A 247 -3.80 -3.65 15.48
N PHE A 248 -3.96 -2.65 14.62
CA PHE A 248 -5.12 -1.76 14.66
C PHE A 248 -6.08 -2.20 13.55
N LEU A 249 -7.22 -2.74 13.97
CA LEU A 249 -8.36 -3.02 13.10
C LEU A 249 -9.16 -1.73 12.96
N CYS A 250 -9.01 -1.03 11.84
CA CYS A 250 -9.87 0.09 11.50
C CYS A 250 -10.97 -0.38 10.54
N PHE A 251 -12.20 -0.49 11.04
CA PHE A 251 -13.40 -0.65 10.23
C PHE A 251 -13.90 0.75 9.86
N SER A 252 -13.65 1.20 8.63
CA SER A 252 -14.31 2.39 8.10
C SER A 252 -15.44 1.96 7.19
N TRP A 253 -16.65 2.36 7.53
CA TRP A 253 -17.84 2.20 6.71
C TRP A 253 -17.67 2.97 5.39
N GLU A 254 -18.05 2.34 4.28
CA GLU A 254 -18.26 2.87 2.91
C GLU A 254 -17.10 3.20 1.94
N PHE A 255 -15.81 3.16 2.28
CA PHE A 255 -14.80 3.82 1.39
C PHE A 255 -13.86 2.95 0.54
N ILE A 256 -13.64 1.67 0.86
CA ILE A 256 -12.61 0.88 0.18
C ILE A 256 -13.20 -0.42 -0.36
N THR A 257 -13.79 -0.34 -1.55
CA THR A 257 -14.06 -1.49 -2.41
C THR A 257 -13.50 -1.18 -3.80
N PHE A 258 -12.72 -2.11 -4.35
CA PHE A 258 -12.18 -2.07 -5.71
C PHE A 258 -13.07 -2.85 -6.67
#